data_AF-A0A846TLL6-F1
#
_entry.id   AF-A0A846TLL6-F1
#
_cell.length_a   1.000
_cell.length_b   1.000
_cell.length_c   1.000
_cell.angle_alpha   90.00
_cell.angle_beta   90.00
_cell.angle_gamma   90.00
#
_symmetry.space_group_name_H-M   'P 1'
#
loop_
_entity.id
_entity.type
_entity.pdbx_description
1 polymer ?
#
loop_
_entity_poly.entity_id
_entity_poly.type
_entity_poly.pdbx_seq_one_letter_code
_entity_poly.pdbx_strand_id
1 'polypeptide(L)' 'MKIYVHGQGITLAGKAWEIKTILKEYGKKHELVKDWVDAVNQHTRRPE' A
#
# COMPACT_ATOMS: atom_id res chain seq x y z
N MET A 1 -11.80 4.28 -4.86
CA MET A 1 -10.35 4.25 -4.67
C MET A 1 -9.79 2.92 -5.17
N LYS A 2 -8.71 2.93 -5.98
CA LYS A 2 -7.99 1.72 -6.42
C LYS A 2 -6.53 1.83 -6.00
N ILE A 3 -5.97 0.73 -5.50
CA ILE A 3 -4.57 0.64 -5.06
C ILE A 3 -3.93 -0.46 -5.89
N TYR A 4 -2.89 -0.12 -6.64
CA TYR A 4 -2.08 -1.07 -7.38
C TYR A 4 -0.73 -1.18 -6.67
N VAL A 5 -0.40 -2.36 -6.19
CA VAL A 5 0.91 -2.64 -5.60
C VAL A 5 1.71 -3.43 -6.62
N HIS A 6 2.89 -2.90 -6.94
CA HIS A 6 3.87 -3.54 -7.82
C HIS A 6 5.12 -3.87 -7.00
N GLY A 7 5.97 -4.77 -7.49
CA GLY A 7 7.17 -5.19 -6.73
C GLY A 7 8.15 -4.07 -6.38
N GLN A 8 8.08 -2.92 -7.05
CA GLN A 8 8.95 -1.76 -6.83
C GLN A 8 8.23 -0.54 -6.21
N GLY A 9 6.92 -0.59 -5.98
CA GLY A 9 6.18 0.58 -5.50
C GLY A 9 4.66 0.45 -5.49
N ILE A 10 3.99 1.57 -5.24
CA ILE A 10 2.53 1.61 -5.01
C ILE A 10 1.92 2.75 -5.84
N THR A 11 0.85 2.46 -6.55
CA THR A 11 0.07 3.44 -7.31
C THR A 11 -1.34 3.54 -6.72
N LEU A 12 -1.70 4.75 -6.27
CA LEU A 12 -3.00 5.07 -5.68
C LEU A 12 -3.82 5.89 -6.69
N ALA A 13 -4.96 5.37 -7.13
CA ALA A 13 -5.85 6.04 -8.08
C ALA A 13 -7.23 6.30 -7.47
N GLY A 14 -7.62 7.59 -7.35
CA GLY A 14 -8.92 7.98 -6.82
C GLY A 14 -8.96 9.45 -6.40
N LYS A 15 -9.87 9.81 -5.49
CA LYS A 15 -10.01 11.21 -5.05
C LYS A 15 -8.80 11.59 -4.19
N ALA A 16 -8.31 12.81 -4.37
CA ALA A 16 -7.12 13.31 -3.68
C ALA A 16 -7.20 13.19 -2.15
N TRP A 17 -8.38 13.43 -1.57
CA TRP A 17 -8.57 13.32 -0.12
C TRP A 17 -8.53 11.87 0.37
N GLU A 18 -9.05 10.92 -0.41
CA GLU A 18 -8.99 9.48 -0.08
C GLU A 18 -7.53 9.01 -0.07
N ILE A 19 -6.76 9.42 -1.08
CA ILE A 19 -5.32 9.15 -1.16
C ILE A 19 -4.61 9.68 0.08
N LYS A 20 -4.88 10.93 0.47
CA LYS A 20 -4.26 11.57 1.64
C LYS A 20 -4.58 10.85 2.94
N THR A 21 -5.81 10.38 3.11
CA THR A 21 -6.23 9.60 4.30
C THR A 21 -5.50 8.27 4.36
N ILE A 22 -5.45 7.53 3.24
CA ILE A 22 -4.76 6.23 3.16
C ILE A 22 -3.27 6.39 3.46
N LEU A 23 -2.61 7.38 2.85
CA LEU A 23 -1.18 7.64 3.11
C LEU A 23 -0.91 7.95 4.59
N LYS A 24 -1.81 8.69 5.26
CA LYS A 24 -1.70 8.95 6.71
C LYS A 24 -1.90 7.70 7.56
N GLU A 25 -2.81 6.82 7.18
CA GLU A 25 -3.05 5.57 7.90
C GLU A 25 -1.91 4.58 7.74
N TYR A 26 -1.44 4.38 6.50
CA TYR A 26 -0.35 3.44 6.23
C TYR A 26 1.00 3.97 6.70
N GLY A 27 1.23 5.29 6.68
CA GLY A 27 2.43 5.89 7.27
C GLY A 27 2.54 5.71 8.79
N LYS A 28 1.45 5.35 9.49
CA LYS A 28 1.52 4.94 10.91
C LYS A 28 1.88 3.47 11.08
N LYS A 29 1.61 2.63 10.05
CA LYS A 29 1.78 1.18 10.09
C LYS A 29 3.11 0.73 9.47
N HIS A 30 3.63 1.50 8.53
CA HIS A 30 4.87 1.23 7.81
C HIS A 30 5.72 2.50 7.78
N GLU A 31 6.97 2.37 8.23
CA GLU A 31 7.93 3.48 8.21
C GLU A 31 8.42 3.73 6.78
N LEU A 32 8.65 2.66 6.01
CA LEU A 32 9.11 2.72 4.63
C LEU A 32 8.04 2.22 3.65
N VAL A 33 8.07 2.78 2.43
CA VAL A 33 7.26 2.27 1.30
C VAL A 33 7.60 0.82 1.00
N LYS A 34 8.86 0.42 1.20
CA LYS A 34 9.32 -0.97 1.02
C LYS A 34 8.57 -1.93 1.96
N ASP A 35 8.43 -1.57 3.24
CA ASP A 35 7.73 -2.40 4.22
C ASP A 35 6.24 -2.55 3.87
N TRP A 36 5.65 -1.49 3.29
CA TRP A 36 4.28 -1.54 2.82
C TRP A 36 4.12 -2.47 1.61
N VAL A 37 5.03 -2.38 0.62
CA VAL A 37 5.05 -3.27 -0.54
C VAL A 37 5.27 -4.73 -0.10
N ASP A 38 6.20 -4.97 0.82
CA ASP A 38 6.49 -6.29 1.35
C ASP A 38 5.30 -6.86 2.14
N ALA A 39 4.63 -6.06 2.97
CA ALA A 39 3.44 -6.50 3.71
C ALA A 39 2.29 -6.94 2.79
N VAL A 40 2.05 -6.20 1.70
CA VAL A 40 0.98 -6.54 0.74
C VAL A 40 1.36 -7.77 -0.10
N ASN A 41 2.63 -7.86 -0.53
CA ASN A 41 3.11 -9.04 -1.26
C ASN A 41 3.12 -10.30 -0.39
N GLN A 42 3.44 -10.19 0.91
CA GLN A 42 3.36 -11.32 1.85
C GLN A 42 1.92 -11.80 2.03
N HIS A 43 0.94 -10.90 2.06
CA HIS A 43 -0.47 -11.29 2.17
C HIS A 43 -0.98 -12.04 0.91
N THR A 44 -0.40 -11.73 -0.25
CA THR A 44 -0.70 -12.43 -1.51
C THR A 44 -0.03 -13.81 -1.57
N ARG A 45 1.04 -14.04 -0.80
CA ARG A 45 1.77 -15.32 -0.70
C ARG A 45 1.26 -16.21 0.43
N ARG A 46 -0.06 -16.35 0.59
CA ARG A 46 -0.62 -17.44 1.38
C ARG A 46 -0.85 -18.64 0.45
N PRO A 47 -0.06 -19.72 0.53
CA PRO A 47 -0.42 -20.97 -0.11
C PRO A 47 -1.53 -21.62 0.74
N GLU A 48 -2.58 -22.07 0.07
CA GLU A 48 -3.60 -22.98 0.61
C GLU A 48 -3.09 -24.43 0.54
#